data_AF-A0A1F2QIB1-F1
#
_entry.id   AF-A0A1F2QIB1-F1
#
_cell.length_a   1.000
_cell.length_b   1.000
_cell.length_c   1.000
_cell.angle_alpha   90.00
_cell.angle_beta   90.00
_cell.angle_gamma   90.00
#
_symmetry.space_group_name_H-M   'P 1'
#
loop_
_entity.id
_entity.type
_entity.pdbx_description
1 polymer ?
#
loop_
_entity_poly.entity_id
_entity_poly.type
_entity_poly.pdbx_seq_one_letter_code
_entity_poly.pdbx_strand_id
1 'polypeptide(L)'
;MPSGDQVARRLYVKSDVRVGEPTGGGQAPTTDQLMTLHSTAETALGLVTYSSAQSPAFRGFRSYGSASAPTPIESTGSADGTNLGALRGYGYNGSTWVNGGAVRVAAAETWTTSANGTMVSLSTITTGTTGPLTGRWLVDGGGRFRPSTEFDNTYDLGSTAGRVRTVYATAINIGADSTAGGSFEVFLANSTTIPSANPSGGGVLYVSSGALIYRGSSGSLTTLGAA
;
A
#
# COMPACT_ATOMS: atom_id res chain seq x y z
N MET A 1 -25.00 46.07 -8.73
CA MET A 1 -25.20 45.10 -9.83
C MET A 1 -25.61 43.78 -9.19
N PRO A 2 -26.74 43.17 -9.56
CA PRO A 2 -27.17 41.93 -8.92
C PRO A 2 -26.17 40.81 -9.25
N SER A 3 -25.72 40.11 -8.20
CA SER A 3 -24.92 38.90 -8.32
C SER A 3 -25.71 37.88 -9.14
N GLY A 4 -25.24 37.55 -10.34
CA GLY A 4 -25.92 36.57 -11.18
C GLY A 4 -25.99 35.23 -10.45
N ASP A 5 -27.21 34.74 -10.23
CA ASP A 5 -27.45 33.41 -9.67
C ASP A 5 -26.72 32.36 -10.51
N GLN A 6 -25.81 31.61 -9.88
CA GLN A 6 -25.19 30.47 -10.53
C GLN A 6 -26.23 29.34 -10.63
N VAL A 7 -26.79 29.16 -11.83
CA VAL A 7 -27.69 28.04 -12.11
C VAL A 7 -26.87 26.76 -12.28
N ALA A 8 -27.10 25.77 -11.42
CA ALA A 8 -26.48 24.46 -11.53
C ALA A 8 -26.82 23.82 -12.89
N ARG A 9 -25.80 23.54 -13.71
CA ARG A 9 -25.96 22.81 -14.98
C ARG A 9 -25.77 21.32 -14.72
N ARG A 10 -26.77 20.51 -15.07
CA ARG A 10 -26.70 19.04 -15.00
C ARG A 10 -26.74 18.48 -16.41
N LEU A 11 -25.81 17.57 -16.72
CA LEU A 11 -25.84 16.76 -17.94
C LEU A 11 -26.43 15.39 -17.59
N TYR A 12 -27.54 15.04 -18.22
CA TYR A 12 -28.14 13.71 -18.13
C TYR A 12 -27.87 12.97 -19.41
N VAL A 13 -27.25 11.80 -19.33
CA VAL A 13 -27.04 10.92 -20.49
C VAL A 13 -27.76 9.60 -20.25
N LYS A 14 -28.57 9.19 -21.23
CA LYS A 14 -29.52 8.08 -21.11
C LYS A 14 -28.88 6.70 -21.35
N SER A 15 -27.83 6.63 -22.15
CA SER A 15 -27.07 5.41 -22.43
C SER A 15 -25.73 5.78 -23.05
N ASP A 16 -24.66 5.11 -22.63
CA ASP A 16 -23.24 5.22 -23.03
C ASP A 16 -22.71 6.63 -23.38
N VAL A 17 -21.85 7.16 -22.51
CA VAL A 17 -20.96 8.28 -22.86
C VAL A 17 -19.62 7.70 -23.26
N ARG A 18 -19.25 7.86 -24.53
CA ARG A 18 -17.92 7.55 -25.02
C ARG A 18 -17.22 8.85 -25.40
N VAL A 19 -16.07 9.11 -24.79
CA VAL A 19 -15.24 10.30 -25.06
C VAL A 19 -13.93 9.81 -25.66
N GLY A 20 -13.56 10.33 -26.84
CA GLY A 20 -12.29 10.01 -27.51
C GLY A 20 -12.29 8.74 -28.39
N GLU A 21 -13.44 8.19 -28.77
CA GLU A 21 -13.44 7.11 -29.79
C GLU A 21 -13.23 7.71 -31.19
N PRO A 22 -12.18 7.31 -31.94
CA PRO A 22 -12.03 7.73 -33.32
C PRO A 22 -13.14 7.10 -34.16
N THR A 23 -13.97 7.94 -34.79
CA THR A 23 -15.14 7.51 -35.58
C THR A 23 -14.79 6.86 -36.94
N GLY A 24 -13.52 6.49 -37.19
CA GLY A 24 -13.07 6.11 -38.54
C GLY A 24 -11.87 5.18 -38.64
N GLY A 25 -11.64 4.26 -37.70
CA GLY A 25 -10.55 3.26 -37.81
C GLY A 25 -9.12 3.84 -37.73
N GLY A 26 -8.98 5.15 -37.49
CA GLY A 26 -7.70 5.78 -37.16
C GLY A 26 -7.25 5.40 -35.75
N GLN A 27 -5.94 5.41 -35.52
CA GLN A 27 -5.36 5.30 -34.17
C GLN A 27 -6.01 6.33 -33.25
N ALA A 28 -6.48 5.90 -32.07
CA ALA A 28 -6.93 6.82 -31.03
C ALA A 28 -5.80 7.81 -30.71
N PRO A 29 -6.08 9.12 -30.56
CA PRO A 29 -5.07 10.09 -30.17
C PRO A 29 -4.35 9.61 -28.91
N THR A 30 -3.02 9.64 -28.90
CA THR A 30 -2.18 9.13 -27.80
C THR A 30 -2.32 9.91 -26.49
N THR A 31 -3.20 10.92 -26.45
CA THR A 31 -3.38 11.88 -25.36
C THR A 31 -4.85 12.22 -25.08
N ASP A 32 -5.81 11.42 -25.55
CA ASP A 32 -7.21 11.63 -25.16
C ASP A 32 -7.39 11.34 -23.66
N GLN A 33 -7.44 12.41 -22.88
CA GLN A 33 -7.81 12.41 -21.48
C GLN A 33 -9.25 12.85 -21.37
N LEU A 34 -10.06 12.14 -20.58
CA LEU A 34 -11.30 12.71 -20.07
C LEU A 34 -10.90 13.90 -19.18
N MET A 35 -11.04 15.09 -19.77
CA MET A 35 -10.48 16.36 -19.36
C MET A 35 -11.00 16.75 -17.97
N THR A 36 -10.21 16.44 -16.94
CA THR A 36 -10.16 17.02 -15.58
C THR A 36 -11.43 17.69 -15.02
N LEU A 37 -11.88 17.22 -13.85
CA LEU A 37 -12.88 17.92 -13.03
C LEU A 37 -12.19 19.07 -12.27
N HIS A 38 -12.55 20.31 -12.56
CA HIS A 38 -12.06 21.50 -11.85
C HIS A 38 -13.19 22.14 -11.05
N SER A 39 -12.93 22.45 -9.78
CA SER A 39 -13.82 23.22 -8.90
C SER A 39 -13.00 24.09 -7.97
N THR A 40 -13.55 25.23 -7.56
CA THR A 40 -13.03 26.06 -6.47
C THR A 40 -13.60 25.65 -5.10
N ALA A 41 -14.46 24.62 -5.08
CA ALA A 41 -15.11 24.06 -3.90
C ALA A 41 -14.84 22.55 -3.82
N GLU A 42 -15.49 21.85 -2.88
CA GLU A 42 -15.40 20.40 -2.76
C GLU A 42 -15.72 19.72 -4.11
N THR A 43 -14.86 18.78 -4.50
CA THR A 43 -15.02 17.98 -5.71
C THR A 43 -15.03 16.52 -5.30
N ALA A 44 -16.05 15.79 -5.75
CA ALA A 44 -16.17 14.37 -5.51
C ALA A 44 -16.53 13.64 -6.81
N LEU A 45 -16.03 12.42 -6.95
CA LEU A 45 -16.48 11.46 -7.96
C LEU A 45 -17.27 10.36 -7.24
N GLY A 46 -18.57 10.31 -7.49
CA GLY A 46 -19.46 9.28 -6.94
C GLY A 46 -19.82 8.23 -7.99
N LEU A 47 -19.72 6.95 -7.61
CA LEU A 47 -20.28 5.83 -8.37
C LEU A 47 -21.41 5.22 -7.56
N VAL A 48 -22.63 5.24 -8.09
CA VAL A 48 -23.81 4.70 -7.40
C VAL A 48 -24.47 3.66 -8.30
N THR A 49 -24.79 2.50 -7.74
CA THR A 49 -25.47 1.42 -8.45
C THR A 49 -26.63 0.93 -7.60
N TYR A 50 -27.83 0.89 -8.19
CA TYR A 50 -29.04 0.35 -7.56
C TYR A 50 -29.35 -1.04 -8.16
N SER A 51 -28.41 -1.98 -8.03
CA SER A 51 -28.50 -3.34 -8.58
C SER A 51 -27.94 -4.36 -7.59
N SER A 52 -28.51 -5.56 -7.57
CA SER A 52 -27.98 -6.72 -6.85
C SER A 52 -26.98 -7.54 -7.67
N ALA A 53 -26.84 -7.26 -8.97
CA ALA A 53 -26.07 -8.10 -9.88
C ALA A 53 -24.59 -7.73 -9.96
N GLN A 54 -24.25 -6.43 -9.88
CA GLN A 54 -22.86 -5.95 -9.95
C GLN A 54 -22.63 -4.72 -9.08
N SER A 55 -21.44 -4.65 -8.47
CA SER A 55 -20.97 -3.49 -7.72
C SER A 55 -20.34 -2.43 -8.63
N PRO A 56 -20.40 -1.14 -8.26
CA PRO A 56 -19.61 -0.12 -8.95
C PRO A 56 -18.12 -0.43 -8.81
N ALA A 57 -17.35 -0.22 -9.88
CA ALA A 57 -15.93 -0.53 -9.89
C ALA A 57 -15.14 0.49 -10.72
N PHE A 58 -13.93 0.82 -10.25
CA PHE A 58 -12.89 1.41 -11.09
C PHE A 58 -12.10 0.28 -11.73
N ARG A 59 -11.96 0.30 -13.06
CA ARG A 59 -11.22 -0.73 -13.81
C ARG A 59 -10.15 -0.08 -14.66
N GLY A 60 -8.91 -0.48 -14.42
CA GLY A 60 -7.80 -0.22 -15.33
C GLY A 60 -7.62 -1.41 -16.27
N PHE A 61 -7.55 -1.15 -17.57
CA PHE A 61 -7.15 -2.15 -18.56
C PHE A 61 -5.83 -1.69 -19.16
N ARG A 62 -4.87 -2.60 -19.24
CA ARG A 62 -3.61 -2.35 -19.93
C ARG A 62 -3.25 -3.59 -20.73
N SER A 63 -2.77 -3.36 -21.94
CA SER A 63 -2.03 -4.31 -22.75
C SER A 63 -0.83 -3.57 -23.35
N TYR A 64 0.12 -4.31 -23.91
CA TYR A 64 1.04 -3.75 -24.90
C TYR A 64 0.44 -3.91 -26.31
N GLY A 65 1.17 -3.48 -27.34
CA GLY A 65 0.72 -3.57 -28.73
C GLY A 65 -0.32 -2.52 -29.11
N SER A 66 -1.35 -2.92 -29.86
CA SER A 66 -2.41 -2.02 -30.34
C SER A 66 -3.79 -2.55 -29.96
N ALA A 67 -4.83 -1.71 -30.06
CA ALA A 67 -6.20 -2.14 -29.77
C ALA A 67 -6.67 -3.33 -30.63
N SER A 68 -6.19 -3.43 -31.88
CA SER A 68 -6.50 -4.54 -32.80
C SER A 68 -5.58 -5.76 -32.65
N ALA A 69 -4.47 -5.61 -31.95
CA ALA A 69 -3.49 -6.67 -31.71
C ALA A 69 -2.83 -6.47 -30.34
N PRO A 70 -3.56 -6.71 -29.24
CA PRO A 70 -3.02 -6.54 -27.91
C PRO A 70 -1.96 -7.61 -27.63
N THR A 71 -0.86 -7.21 -27.02
CA THR A 71 0.16 -8.15 -26.55
C THR A 71 0.15 -8.22 -25.02
N PRO A 72 0.59 -9.36 -24.44
CA PRO A 72 0.55 -9.55 -22.99
C PRO A 72 1.38 -8.51 -22.23
N ILE A 73 1.02 -8.26 -20.98
CA ILE A 73 1.82 -7.41 -20.09
C ILE A 73 3.12 -8.13 -19.75
N GLU A 74 4.24 -7.50 -20.08
CA GLU A 74 5.58 -7.94 -19.68
C GLU A 74 5.97 -7.36 -18.31
N SER A 75 6.74 -8.10 -17.50
CA SER A 75 7.42 -7.50 -16.35
C SER A 75 8.60 -6.66 -16.84
N THR A 76 8.54 -5.35 -16.61
CA THR A 76 9.55 -4.40 -17.14
C THR A 76 10.85 -4.37 -16.32
N GLY A 77 11.14 -5.41 -15.54
CA GLY A 77 12.34 -5.49 -14.69
C GLY A 77 12.42 -4.45 -13.56
N SER A 78 11.46 -3.55 -13.42
CA SER A 78 11.36 -2.66 -12.27
C SER A 78 10.89 -3.45 -11.04
N ALA A 79 11.45 -3.17 -9.86
CA ALA A 79 11.04 -3.78 -8.58
C ALA A 79 9.53 -3.57 -8.29
N ASP A 80 8.95 -2.62 -8.99
CA ASP A 80 7.59 -2.11 -8.91
C ASP A 80 6.61 -2.73 -9.92
N GLY A 81 7.12 -3.54 -10.86
CA GLY A 81 6.33 -4.17 -11.92
C GLY A 81 5.73 -3.20 -12.95
N THR A 82 4.99 -3.75 -13.91
CA THR A 82 4.29 -2.94 -14.92
C THR A 82 2.97 -2.43 -14.37
N ASN A 83 2.84 -1.11 -14.20
CA ASN A 83 1.64 -0.48 -13.64
C ASN A 83 0.37 -0.80 -14.45
N LEU A 84 -0.64 -1.41 -13.81
CA LEU A 84 -1.95 -1.68 -14.39
C LEU A 84 -2.96 -0.58 -14.07
N GLY A 85 -2.74 0.14 -12.98
CA GLY A 85 -3.56 1.26 -12.53
C GLY A 85 -3.06 1.83 -11.21
N ALA A 86 -3.28 3.13 -10.99
CA ALA A 86 -2.88 3.78 -9.75
C ALA A 86 -3.87 4.88 -9.32
N LEU A 87 -4.03 5.03 -8.01
CA LEU A 87 -4.59 6.23 -7.38
C LEU A 87 -3.42 7.08 -6.91
N ARG A 88 -3.36 8.34 -7.33
CA ARG A 88 -2.22 9.23 -7.07
C ARG A 88 -2.69 10.54 -6.45
N GLY A 89 -1.95 11.01 -5.45
CA GLY A 89 -2.15 12.31 -4.83
C GLY A 89 -1.20 13.33 -5.45
N TYR A 90 -1.72 14.20 -6.32
CA TYR A 90 -0.96 15.34 -6.86
C TYR A 90 -1.26 16.60 -6.05
N GLY A 91 -0.24 17.43 -5.82
CA GLY A 91 -0.38 18.74 -5.18
C GLY A 91 0.52 19.77 -5.84
N TYR A 92 0.05 21.03 -5.87
CA TYR A 92 0.87 22.15 -6.32
C TYR A 92 1.83 22.58 -5.20
N ASN A 93 3.13 22.55 -5.45
CA ASN A 93 4.15 22.87 -4.44
C ASN A 93 4.55 24.36 -4.42
N GLY A 94 3.81 25.22 -5.11
CA GLY A 94 4.16 26.63 -5.33
C GLY A 94 4.86 26.92 -6.66
N SER A 95 5.29 25.90 -7.40
CA SER A 95 5.89 26.05 -8.74
C SER A 95 5.30 25.07 -9.74
N THR A 96 5.20 23.80 -9.38
CA THR A 96 4.70 22.73 -10.24
C THR A 96 3.75 21.79 -9.50
N TRP A 97 2.97 21.02 -10.26
CA TRP A 97 2.20 19.90 -9.73
C TRP A 97 3.11 18.69 -9.53
N VAL A 98 3.13 18.12 -8.33
CA VAL A 98 3.99 17.01 -7.95
C VAL A 98 3.16 15.87 -7.39
N ASN A 99 3.53 14.63 -7.71
CA ASN A 99 2.93 13.43 -7.14
C ASN A 99 3.53 13.15 -5.76
N GLY A 100 2.77 13.35 -4.68
CA GLY A 100 3.23 13.15 -3.30
C GLY A 100 3.04 11.72 -2.76
N GLY A 101 2.18 10.92 -3.40
CA GLY A 101 1.82 9.60 -2.89
C GLY A 101 1.01 8.77 -3.88
N ALA A 102 1.12 7.45 -3.80
CA ALA A 102 0.36 6.56 -4.67
C ALA A 102 -0.03 5.24 -4.00
N VAL A 103 -1.19 4.72 -4.41
CA VAL A 103 -1.56 3.31 -4.31
C VAL A 103 -1.56 2.75 -5.72
N ARG A 104 -0.78 1.71 -5.98
CA ARG A 104 -0.56 1.16 -7.33
C ARG A 104 -0.82 -0.33 -7.37
N VAL A 105 -1.54 -0.77 -8.40
CA VAL A 105 -1.63 -2.17 -8.80
C VAL A 105 -0.73 -2.39 -10.01
N ALA A 106 0.13 -3.39 -9.96
CA ALA A 106 1.06 -3.70 -11.04
C ALA A 106 1.13 -5.20 -11.32
N ALA A 107 1.50 -5.57 -12.55
CA ALA A 107 1.84 -6.95 -12.88
C ALA A 107 3.15 -7.33 -12.18
N ALA A 108 3.13 -8.43 -11.43
CA ALA A 108 4.28 -8.96 -10.70
C ALA A 108 5.13 -9.91 -11.55
N GLU A 109 4.62 -10.32 -12.70
CA GLU A 109 5.26 -11.21 -13.67
C GLU A 109 4.80 -10.86 -15.09
N THR A 110 5.47 -11.42 -16.10
CA THR A 110 4.96 -11.40 -17.47
C THR A 110 3.70 -12.25 -17.54
N TRP A 111 2.60 -11.62 -17.94
CA TRP A 111 1.32 -12.29 -18.05
C TRP A 111 1.29 -13.24 -19.23
N THR A 112 0.73 -14.42 -19.00
CA THR A 112 0.42 -15.43 -20.00
C THR A 112 -1.04 -15.86 -19.84
N THR A 113 -1.47 -16.90 -20.55
CA THR A 113 -2.80 -17.49 -20.37
C THR A 113 -2.95 -18.26 -19.06
N SER A 114 -1.86 -18.60 -18.37
CA SER A 114 -1.87 -19.37 -17.11
C SER A 114 -1.17 -18.67 -15.94
N ALA A 115 -0.65 -17.46 -16.13
CA ALA A 115 0.07 -16.71 -15.11
C ALA A 115 -0.28 -15.22 -15.23
N ASN A 116 -0.85 -14.64 -14.17
CA ASN A 116 -1.33 -13.25 -14.16
C ASN A 116 -1.09 -12.58 -12.79
N GLY A 117 -0.02 -12.95 -12.11
CA GLY A 117 0.36 -12.43 -10.80
C GLY A 117 0.38 -10.91 -10.75
N THR A 118 -0.10 -10.37 -9.64
CA THR A 118 -0.15 -8.93 -9.38
C THR A 118 0.45 -8.59 -8.04
N MET A 119 0.83 -7.33 -7.88
CA MET A 119 1.21 -6.75 -6.61
C MET A 119 0.43 -5.45 -6.37
N VAL A 120 0.27 -5.09 -5.10
CA VAL A 120 -0.26 -3.79 -4.67
C VAL A 120 0.79 -3.09 -3.83
N SER A 121 1.14 -1.86 -4.17
CA SER A 121 2.19 -1.09 -3.50
C SER A 121 1.67 0.26 -2.99
N LEU A 122 2.22 0.68 -1.85
CA LEU A 122 2.01 1.98 -1.22
C LEU A 122 3.30 2.79 -1.33
N SER A 123 3.22 4.00 -1.88
CA SER A 123 4.39 4.86 -2.09
C SER A 123 4.16 6.26 -1.55
N THR A 124 5.21 6.89 -0.98
CA THR A 124 5.15 8.25 -0.42
C THR A 124 6.48 8.99 -0.60
N ILE A 125 6.43 10.32 -0.58
CA ILE A 125 7.60 11.18 -0.40
C ILE A 125 7.77 11.47 1.10
N THR A 126 9.00 11.43 1.60
CA THR A 126 9.30 11.76 3.01
C THR A 126 8.99 13.24 3.28
N THR A 127 8.31 13.54 4.40
CA THR A 127 8.01 14.91 4.82
C THR A 127 9.27 15.77 4.87
N GLY A 128 9.18 17.00 4.35
CA GLY A 128 10.31 17.94 4.29
C GLY A 128 11.29 17.67 3.15
N THR A 129 10.99 16.72 2.26
CA THR A 129 11.83 16.42 1.08
C THR A 129 11.06 16.58 -0.22
N THR A 130 11.78 16.75 -1.32
CA THR A 130 11.26 16.72 -2.70
C THR A 130 11.77 15.50 -3.46
N GLY A 131 12.13 14.44 -2.74
CA GLY A 131 12.70 13.22 -3.31
C GLY A 131 11.73 12.49 -4.24
N PRO A 132 12.21 11.48 -4.99
CA PRO A 132 11.33 10.67 -5.81
C PRO A 132 10.27 9.97 -4.97
N LEU A 133 9.14 9.64 -5.59
CA LEU A 133 8.13 8.80 -4.96
C LEU A 133 8.72 7.41 -4.70
N THR A 134 8.75 6.97 -3.44
CA THR A 134 9.41 5.73 -3.04
C THR A 134 8.41 4.68 -2.59
N GLY A 135 8.55 3.44 -3.06
CA GLY A 135 7.79 2.30 -2.55
C GLY A 135 8.11 2.02 -1.09
N ARG A 136 7.08 1.99 -0.23
CA ARG A 136 7.22 1.77 1.21
C ARG A 136 6.88 0.33 1.58
N TRP A 137 5.64 -0.06 1.30
CA TRP A 137 5.06 -1.35 1.63
C TRP A 137 4.29 -1.91 0.44
N LEU A 138 4.26 -3.24 0.33
CA LEU A 138 3.53 -3.92 -0.73
C LEU A 138 2.99 -5.28 -0.29
N VAL A 139 1.96 -5.74 -1.01
CA VAL A 139 1.58 -7.15 -1.11
C VAL A 139 2.14 -7.65 -2.43
N ASP A 140 3.08 -8.60 -2.40
CA ASP A 140 3.71 -9.14 -3.62
C ASP A 140 2.85 -10.21 -4.31
N GLY A 141 3.31 -10.69 -5.47
CA GLY A 141 2.64 -11.76 -6.22
C GLY A 141 2.54 -13.09 -5.48
N GLY A 142 3.31 -13.28 -4.40
CA GLY A 142 3.21 -14.42 -3.50
C GLY A 142 2.25 -14.20 -2.33
N GLY A 143 1.57 -13.05 -2.26
CA GLY A 143 0.65 -12.69 -1.19
C GLY A 143 1.32 -12.21 0.09
N ARG A 144 2.61 -11.89 0.08
CA ARG A 144 3.36 -11.47 1.27
C ARG A 144 3.23 -9.95 1.46
N PHE A 145 2.82 -9.52 2.65
CA PHE A 145 2.92 -8.12 3.04
C PHE A 145 4.31 -7.82 3.59
N ARG A 146 5.06 -6.94 2.93
CA ARG A 146 6.47 -6.65 3.25
C ARG A 146 6.87 -5.24 2.84
N PRO A 147 7.97 -4.70 3.39
CA PRO A 147 8.58 -3.52 2.83
C PRO A 147 8.98 -3.73 1.36
N SER A 148 9.08 -2.63 0.60
CA SER A 148 9.64 -2.69 -0.76
C SER A 148 11.05 -3.30 -0.73
N THR A 149 11.36 -4.17 -1.71
CA THR A 149 12.69 -4.81 -1.82
C THR A 149 13.81 -3.81 -2.07
N GLU A 150 13.48 -2.59 -2.48
CA GLU A 150 14.46 -1.52 -2.66
C GLU A 150 15.07 -1.05 -1.33
N PHE A 151 14.41 -1.34 -0.20
CA PHE A 151 14.78 -0.81 1.13
C PHE A 151 14.59 -1.86 2.23
N ASP A 152 15.43 -2.89 2.21
CA ASP A 152 15.52 -3.83 3.32
C ASP A 152 16.03 -3.12 4.61
N ASN A 153 15.62 -3.62 5.77
CA ASN A 153 15.98 -3.07 7.09
C ASN A 153 15.79 -1.53 7.23
N THR A 154 14.75 -0.97 6.58
CA THR A 154 14.55 0.49 6.51
C THR A 154 13.25 0.95 7.15
N TYR A 155 12.19 0.15 7.08
CA TYR A 155 10.85 0.56 7.51
C TYR A 155 10.41 -0.14 8.79
N ASP A 156 10.00 0.67 9.76
CA ASP A 156 9.42 0.19 11.01
C ASP A 156 7.98 -0.29 10.82
N LEU A 157 7.58 -1.26 11.66
CA LEU A 157 6.19 -1.61 11.88
C LEU A 157 5.68 -0.95 13.17
N GLY A 158 5.15 0.26 13.03
CA GLY A 158 4.67 1.10 14.14
C GLY A 158 5.69 2.14 14.60
N SER A 159 5.39 2.82 15.70
CA SER A 159 6.27 3.82 16.33
C SER A 159 6.02 3.89 17.84
N THR A 160 6.80 4.70 18.59
CA THR A 160 6.58 4.90 20.03
C THR A 160 5.20 5.46 20.35
N ALA A 161 4.66 6.31 19.47
CA ALA A 161 3.32 6.89 19.60
C ALA A 161 2.21 6.03 18.93
N GLY A 162 2.58 5.08 18.07
CA GLY A 162 1.66 4.20 17.33
C GLY A 162 2.14 2.75 17.33
N ARG A 163 2.11 2.10 18.50
CA ARG A 163 2.65 0.75 18.70
C ARG A 163 1.69 -0.33 18.20
N VAL A 164 2.25 -1.40 17.63
CA VAL A 164 1.51 -2.64 17.38
C VAL A 164 1.10 -3.25 18.72
N ARG A 165 -0.20 -3.47 18.92
CA ARG A 165 -0.74 -3.99 20.19
C ARG A 165 -0.42 -5.47 20.40
N THR A 166 -0.69 -6.29 19.38
CA THR A 166 -0.55 -7.75 19.43
C THR A 166 -0.19 -8.26 18.04
N VAL A 167 0.74 -9.21 17.96
CA VAL A 167 1.07 -9.93 16.72
C VAL A 167 0.61 -11.37 16.87
N TYR A 168 -0.21 -11.85 15.93
CA TYR A 168 -0.61 -13.24 15.82
C TYR A 168 0.16 -13.88 14.68
N ALA A 169 1.10 -14.77 14.99
CA ALA A 169 1.91 -15.47 14.01
C ALA A 169 2.19 -16.90 14.48
N THR A 170 2.31 -17.82 13.53
CA THR A 170 2.77 -19.19 13.79
C THR A 170 4.24 -19.22 14.17
N ALA A 171 5.03 -18.30 13.63
CA ALA A 171 6.43 -18.07 13.96
C ALA A 171 6.76 -16.57 13.92
N ILE A 172 7.61 -16.13 14.83
CA ILE A 172 8.22 -14.79 14.81
C ILE A 172 9.72 -15.00 14.71
N ASN A 173 10.28 -14.66 13.55
CA ASN A 173 11.72 -14.66 13.33
C ASN A 173 12.25 -13.25 13.57
N ILE A 174 13.21 -13.11 14.47
CA ILE A 174 13.88 -11.84 14.77
C ILE A 174 15.34 -12.00 14.31
N GLY A 175 15.80 -11.18 13.36
CA GLY A 175 17.20 -11.17 12.89
C GLY A 175 17.61 -12.25 11.89
N ALA A 176 16.73 -12.66 10.97
CA ALA A 176 16.91 -13.84 10.11
C ALA A 176 18.10 -13.81 9.11
N ASP A 177 18.86 -12.70 8.99
CA ASP A 177 19.99 -12.56 8.06
C ASP A 177 21.38 -12.35 8.72
N SER A 178 21.58 -12.78 9.97
CA SER A 178 22.92 -12.70 10.58
C SER A 178 23.87 -13.78 10.05
N THR A 179 24.65 -13.46 9.01
CA THR A 179 25.79 -14.29 8.54
C THR A 179 27.17 -13.80 9.01
N ALA A 180 27.26 -12.79 9.88
CA ALA A 180 28.55 -12.26 10.35
C ALA A 180 28.52 -11.68 11.77
N GLY A 181 28.67 -12.55 12.78
CA GLY A 181 29.55 -12.32 13.95
C GLY A 181 29.51 -11.02 14.77
N GLY A 182 28.44 -10.21 14.79
CA GLY A 182 28.34 -9.02 15.66
C GLY A 182 26.91 -8.49 15.89
N SER A 183 26.57 -8.28 17.17
CA SER A 183 25.43 -7.52 17.74
C SER A 183 24.02 -7.80 17.20
N PHE A 184 23.60 -9.07 17.21
CA PHE A 184 22.16 -9.36 17.23
C PHE A 184 21.64 -9.24 18.67
N GLU A 185 20.84 -8.21 18.95
CA GLU A 185 20.30 -7.94 20.28
C GLU A 185 18.77 -7.89 20.25
N VAL A 186 18.13 -8.71 21.09
CA VAL A 186 16.69 -8.59 21.38
C VAL A 186 16.55 -7.71 22.62
N PHE A 187 16.26 -6.43 22.42
CA PHE A 187 15.99 -5.53 23.54
C PHE A 187 14.60 -5.83 24.14
N LEU A 188 14.60 -6.34 25.37
CA LEU A 188 13.40 -6.50 26.19
C LEU A 188 13.41 -5.42 27.27
N ALA A 189 12.50 -4.45 27.15
CA ALA A 189 12.40 -3.38 28.14
C ALA A 189 12.01 -3.94 29.53
N ASN A 190 12.48 -3.27 30.59
CA ASN A 190 12.02 -3.54 31.95
C ASN A 190 10.51 -3.41 32.04
N SER A 191 9.85 -4.44 32.56
CA SER A 191 8.44 -4.40 32.92
C SER A 191 8.28 -3.55 34.17
N THR A 192 7.55 -2.45 34.07
CA THR A 192 7.19 -1.60 35.22
C THR A 192 6.09 -2.21 36.07
N THR A 193 5.38 -3.22 35.55
CA THR A 193 4.37 -3.99 36.28
C THR A 193 4.62 -5.46 36.03
N ILE A 194 5.05 -6.18 37.07
CA ILE A 194 5.27 -7.62 36.96
C ILE A 194 3.93 -8.29 36.66
N PRO A 195 3.82 -9.15 35.63
CA PRO A 195 2.60 -9.90 35.37
C PRO A 195 2.18 -10.64 36.63
N SER A 196 0.97 -10.39 37.15
CA SER A 196 0.44 -11.02 38.36
C SER A 196 -0.38 -12.27 38.06
N ALA A 197 -0.96 -12.36 36.86
CA ALA A 197 -1.69 -13.52 36.38
C ALA A 197 -0.75 -14.52 35.69
N ASN A 198 -1.06 -15.81 35.86
CA ASN A 198 -0.37 -16.88 35.15
C ASN A 198 -0.93 -16.98 33.72
N PRO A 199 -0.06 -17.09 32.70
CA PRO A 199 -0.52 -17.31 31.33
C PRO A 199 -1.16 -18.69 31.18
N SER A 200 -2.16 -18.83 30.31
CA SER A 200 -2.71 -20.14 29.94
C SER A 200 -1.85 -20.79 28.84
N GLY A 201 -1.52 -22.07 29.00
CA GLY A 201 -0.91 -22.88 27.93
C GLY A 201 0.55 -22.54 27.56
N GLY A 202 1.28 -21.78 28.37
CA GLY A 202 2.67 -21.41 28.05
C GLY A 202 3.34 -20.56 29.13
N GLY A 203 4.06 -19.52 28.72
CA GLY A 203 4.72 -18.60 29.64
C GLY A 203 4.97 -17.22 29.04
N VAL A 204 5.36 -16.28 29.90
CA VAL A 204 5.71 -14.90 29.52
C VAL A 204 7.18 -14.67 29.85
N LEU A 205 7.95 -14.22 28.86
CA LEU A 205 9.31 -13.72 29.05
C LEU A 205 9.25 -12.21 29.24
N TYR A 206 9.89 -11.70 30.29
CA TYR A 206 9.96 -10.27 30.58
C TYR A 206 11.25 -9.94 31.33
N VAL A 207 11.65 -8.66 31.31
CA VAL A 207 12.76 -8.18 32.12
C VAL A 207 12.20 -7.44 33.33
N SER A 208 12.76 -7.65 34.52
CA SER A 208 12.40 -6.91 35.73
C SER A 208 13.65 -6.53 36.50
N SER A 209 13.87 -5.22 36.70
CA SER A 209 15.09 -4.68 37.32
C SER A 209 16.37 -5.23 36.67
N GLY A 210 16.38 -5.38 35.35
CA GLY A 210 17.51 -5.90 34.56
C GLY A 210 17.58 -7.43 34.44
N ALA A 211 16.92 -8.19 35.31
CA ALA A 211 16.91 -9.65 35.24
C ALA A 211 15.92 -10.15 34.16
N LEU A 212 16.34 -11.08 33.32
CA LEU A 212 15.48 -11.79 32.39
C LEU A 212 14.73 -12.90 33.12
N ILE A 213 13.39 -12.85 33.11
CA ILE A 213 12.53 -13.73 33.89
C ILE A 213 11.47 -14.38 33.00
N TYR A 214 11.24 -15.67 33.19
CA TYR A 214 10.13 -16.43 32.62
C TYR A 214 9.07 -16.72 33.68
N ARG A 215 7.81 -16.37 33.43
CA ARG A 215 6.64 -16.82 34.21
C ARG A 215 5.95 -17.97 33.48
N GLY A 216 5.97 -19.16 34.05
CA GLY A 216 5.22 -20.31 33.53
C GLY A 216 3.74 -20.28 33.88
N SER A 217 2.94 -21.08 33.17
CA SER A 217 1.49 -21.23 33.39
C SER A 217 1.10 -21.79 34.76
N SER A 218 2.01 -22.55 35.39
CA SER A 218 1.87 -23.02 36.78
C SER A 218 2.14 -21.93 37.83
N GLY A 219 2.59 -20.74 37.40
CA GLY A 219 2.93 -19.62 38.27
C GLY A 219 4.38 -19.56 38.75
N SER A 220 5.22 -20.52 38.33
CA SER A 220 6.65 -20.48 38.61
C SER A 220 7.30 -19.28 37.93
N LEU A 221 8.11 -18.53 38.69
CA LEU A 221 9.02 -17.52 38.17
C LEU A 221 10.43 -18.11 38.10
N THR A 222 11.05 -18.01 36.94
CA THR A 222 12.41 -18.50 36.70
C THR A 222 13.26 -17.36 36.15
N THR A 223 14.30 -16.98 36.88
CA THR A 223 15.33 -16.09 36.35
C THR A 223 16.21 -16.87 35.38
N LEU A 224 16.21 -16.45 34.12
CA LEU A 224 17.00 -17.06 33.04
C LEU A 224 18.33 -16.33 32.84
N GLY A 225 18.39 -15.05 33.24
CA GLY A 225 19.61 -14.24 33.26
C GLY A 225 19.53 -13.19 34.37
N ALA A 226 20.60 -13.06 35.15
CA ALA A 226 20.71 -12.03 36.18
C ALA A 226 21.10 -10.68 35.56
N ALA A 227 20.90 -9.60 36.31
CA ALA A 227 21.37 -8.25 35.96
C ALA A 227 22.88 -8.10 36.15
#